data_AF-A0A946H463-F1
#
_entry.id   AF-A0A946H463-F1
#
_cell.length_a   1.000
_cell.length_b   1.000
_cell.length_c   1.000
_cell.angle_alpha   90.00
_cell.angle_beta   90.00
_cell.angle_gamma   90.00
#
_symmetry.space_group_name_H-M   'P 1'
#
loop_
_entity.id
_entity.type
_entity.pdbx_description
1 polymer ?
#
loop_
_entity_poly.entity_id
_entity_poly.type
_entity_poly.pdbx_seq_one_letter_code
_entity_poly.pdbx_strand_id
1 'polypeptide(L)'
;MNLARAFVTVSGLTALSRVLGFVRDMLFAAALGAGISADAFLVAFKLPNFFRHLFAEGAFNAAFIPMFAGRLEGEGKAEAKRLADETMAILLLVLVVLVVVFEIAMPWVMLGLAPGFTDEPEKFALAIDLTRITFPYLLMISLVALFGGM
;
A
#
# COMPACT_ATOMS: atom_id res chain seq x y z
N MET A 1 3.73 -3.97 30.85
CA MET A 1 4.52 -2.98 30.08
C MET A 1 4.37 -1.62 30.74
N ASN A 2 5.46 -0.86 30.94
CA ASN A 2 5.37 0.46 31.55
C ASN A 2 4.89 1.47 30.49
N LEU A 3 3.72 2.10 30.69
CA LEU A 3 3.07 2.99 29.71
C LEU A 3 4.00 4.09 29.18
N ALA A 4 4.82 4.67 30.06
CA ALA A 4 5.81 5.69 29.69
C ALA A 4 6.84 5.17 28.67
N ARG A 5 7.30 3.91 28.82
CA ARG A 5 8.24 3.30 27.87
C ARG A 5 7.57 3.10 26.49
N ALA A 6 6.34 2.58 26.47
CA ALA A 6 5.59 2.38 25.24
C ALA A 6 5.35 3.71 24.50
N PHE A 7 4.97 4.76 25.24
CA PHE A 7 4.78 6.11 24.69
C PHE A 7 6.06 6.66 24.03
N VAL A 8 7.19 6.59 24.73
CA VAL A 8 8.49 7.08 24.21
C VAL A 8 8.92 6.29 22.99
N THR A 9 8.75 4.96 22.98
CA THR A 9 9.13 4.13 21.84
C THR A 9 8.29 4.43 20.60
N VAL A 10 6.96 4.47 20.73
CA VAL A 10 6.07 4.71 19.59
C VAL A 10 6.21 6.13 19.04
N SER A 11 6.26 7.14 19.92
CA SER A 11 6.45 8.53 19.50
C SER A 11 7.82 8.77 18.86
N GLY A 12 8.88 8.19 19.42
CA GLY A 12 10.24 8.26 18.87
C GLY A 12 10.34 7.61 17.49
N LEU A 13 9.80 6.40 17.31
CA LEU A 13 9.76 5.73 16.01
C LEU A 13 8.92 6.51 14.99
N THR A 14 7.80 7.10 15.41
CA THR A 14 6.95 7.93 14.54
C THR A 14 7.69 9.20 14.09
N ALA A 15 8.37 9.89 15.01
CA ALA A 15 9.15 11.08 14.70
C ALA A 15 10.30 10.75 13.72
N LEU A 16 11.02 9.66 13.97
CA LEU A 16 12.08 9.19 13.08
C LEU A 16 11.53 8.86 11.68
N SER A 17 10.40 8.16 11.60
CA SER A 17 9.74 7.85 10.32
C SER A 17 9.38 9.12 9.54
N ARG A 18 8.88 10.17 10.21
CA ARG A 18 8.59 11.46 9.56
C ARG A 18 9.84 12.17 9.05
N VAL A 19 10.92 12.18 9.84
CA VAL A 19 12.20 12.76 9.41
C VAL A 19 12.75 12.01 8.20
N LEU A 20 12.73 10.68 8.22
CA LEU A 20 13.16 9.87 7.06
C LEU A 20 12.27 10.09 5.83
N GLY A 21 10.95 10.24 6.02
CA GLY A 21 10.03 10.60 4.95
C GLY A 21 10.36 11.97 4.35
N PHE A 22 10.65 12.97 5.17
CA PHE A 22 11.07 14.29 4.71
C PHE A 22 12.40 14.25 3.95
N VAL A 23 13.38 13.48 4.44
CA VAL A 23 14.66 13.28 3.73
C VAL A 23 14.43 12.61 2.38
N ARG A 24 13.57 11.59 2.31
CA ARG A 24 13.19 10.96 1.04
C ARG A 24 12.60 11.99 0.07
N ASP A 25 11.70 12.85 0.53
CA ASP A 25 11.05 13.85 -0.33
C ASP A 25 12.07 14.90 -0.81
N MET A 26 13.02 15.30 0.04
CA MET A 26 14.12 16.18 -0.34
C MET A 26 15.03 15.54 -1.39
N LEU A 27 15.38 14.26 -1.23
CA LEU A 27 16.17 13.52 -2.21
C LEU A 27 15.42 13.34 -3.54
N PHE A 28 14.12 13.08 -3.48
CA PHE A 28 13.26 12.97 -4.66
C PHE A 28 13.24 14.30 -5.44
N ALA A 29 13.03 15.42 -4.75
CA ALA A 29 13.06 16.75 -5.35
C ALA A 29 14.45 17.11 -5.89
N ALA A 30 15.53 16.74 -5.19
CA ALA A 30 16.90 16.99 -5.65
C ALA A 30 17.27 16.16 -6.89
N ALA A 31 16.78 14.92 -6.99
CA ALA A 31 17.10 14.01 -8.07
C ALA A 31 16.25 14.24 -9.33
N LEU A 32 14.94 14.49 -9.17
CA LEU A 32 13.99 14.57 -10.28
C LEU A 32 13.51 16.00 -10.59
N GLY A 33 13.65 16.92 -9.64
CA GLY A 33 13.19 18.31 -9.79
C GLY A 33 11.69 18.42 -10.06
N ALA A 34 11.29 19.52 -10.70
CA ALA A 34 9.94 19.75 -11.21
C ALA A 34 9.91 19.48 -12.72
N GLY A 35 9.90 18.20 -13.10
CA GLY A 35 9.95 17.77 -14.50
C GLY A 35 9.00 16.61 -14.81
N ILE A 36 8.94 16.23 -16.09
CA ILE A 36 8.06 15.19 -16.64
C ILE A 36 8.12 13.88 -15.82
N SER A 37 9.33 13.45 -15.45
CA SER A 37 9.55 12.22 -14.67
C SER A 37 8.98 12.30 -13.24
N ALA A 38 9.08 13.46 -12.59
CA ALA A 38 8.55 13.65 -11.24
C ALA A 38 7.01 13.58 -11.25
N ASP A 39 6.37 14.28 -12.20
CA ASP A 39 4.92 14.26 -12.38
C ASP A 39 4.41 12.86 -12.71
N ALA A 40 5.06 12.16 -13.64
CA ALA A 40 4.71 10.81 -14.04
C ALA A 40 4.77 9.84 -12.86
N PHE A 41 5.85 9.90 -12.06
CA PHE A 41 5.99 9.07 -10.87
C PHE A 41 4.94 9.40 -9.80
N LEU A 42 4.70 10.68 -9.52
CA LEU A 42 3.74 11.09 -8.51
C LEU A 42 2.32 10.62 -8.85
N VAL A 43 1.94 10.68 -10.13
CA VAL A 43 0.66 10.11 -10.60
C VAL A 43 0.67 8.59 -10.49
N ALA A 44 1.73 7.94 -10.99
CA ALA A 44 1.84 6.48 -10.98
C ALA A 44 1.72 5.90 -9.56
N PHE A 45 2.30 6.59 -8.58
CA PHE A 45 2.28 6.14 -7.19
C PHE A 45 0.92 6.34 -6.49
N LYS A 46 -0.01 7.13 -7.05
CA LYS A 46 -1.35 7.31 -6.45
C LYS A 46 -2.16 6.02 -6.45
N LEU A 47 -2.12 5.28 -7.55
CA LEU A 47 -2.96 4.11 -7.72
C LEU A 47 -2.60 2.99 -6.72
N PRO A 48 -1.33 2.56 -6.58
CA PRO A 48 -0.96 1.60 -5.53
C PRO A 48 -1.30 2.11 -4.12
N ASN A 49 -1.09 3.40 -3.82
CA ASN A 49 -1.36 3.94 -2.49
C ASN A 49 -2.83 3.97 -2.12
N PHE A 50 -3.71 4.23 -3.10
CA PHE A 50 -5.15 4.16 -2.87
C PHE A 50 -5.56 2.75 -2.41
N PHE A 51 -5.10 1.72 -3.12
CA PHE A 51 -5.41 0.34 -2.75
C PHE A 51 -4.71 -0.10 -1.47
N ARG A 52 -3.50 0.38 -1.20
CA ARG A 52 -2.82 0.20 0.10
C ARG A 52 -3.68 0.73 1.24
N HIS A 53 -4.29 1.91 1.07
CA HIS A 53 -5.18 2.46 2.07
C HIS A 53 -6.44 1.59 2.28
N LEU A 54 -7.00 1.02 1.21
CA LEU A 54 -8.17 0.14 1.31
C LEU A 54 -7.87 -1.22 1.94
N PHE A 55 -6.82 -1.91 1.48
CA PHE A 55 -6.55 -3.30 1.82
C PHE A 55 -5.52 -3.50 2.94
N ALA A 56 -4.63 -2.54 3.19
CA ALA A 56 -3.51 -2.70 4.13
C ALA A 56 -3.66 -1.84 5.38
N GLU A 57 -4.28 -0.66 5.32
CA GLU A 57 -4.39 0.24 6.48
C GLU A 57 -5.82 0.45 6.97
N GLY A 58 -6.79 0.46 6.06
CA GLY A 58 -8.15 0.91 6.33
C GLY A 58 -9.09 -0.22 6.74
N ALA A 59 -10.09 -0.45 5.88
CA ALA A 59 -11.25 -1.30 6.19
C ALA A 59 -10.88 -2.74 6.56
N PHE A 60 -9.83 -3.29 5.94
CA PHE A 60 -9.37 -4.64 6.21
C PHE A 60 -8.93 -4.84 7.67
N ASN A 61 -7.99 -4.02 8.16
CA ASN A 61 -7.49 -4.16 9.54
C ASN A 61 -8.57 -3.90 10.59
N ALA A 62 -9.45 -2.93 10.33
CA ALA A 62 -10.55 -2.61 11.22
C ALA A 62 -11.53 -3.78 11.42
N ALA A 63 -11.71 -4.63 10.40
CA ALA A 63 -12.54 -5.83 10.47
C ALA A 63 -11.77 -7.07 10.94
N PHE A 64 -10.56 -7.29 10.44
CA PHE A 64 -9.79 -8.50 10.68
C PHE A 64 -9.28 -8.60 12.13
N ILE A 65 -8.71 -7.51 12.68
CA ILE A 65 -8.06 -7.54 14.01
C ILE A 65 -9.07 -7.93 15.12
N PRO A 66 -10.28 -7.33 15.21
CA PRO A 66 -11.25 -7.71 16.23
C PRO A 66 -11.76 -9.16 16.06
N MET A 67 -11.96 -9.61 14.82
CA MET A 67 -12.38 -10.99 14.56
C MET A 67 -11.32 -12.00 14.95
N PHE A 68 -10.05 -11.73 14.63
CA PHE A 68 -8.92 -12.57 15.00
C PHE A 68 -8.74 -12.62 16.52
N ALA A 69 -8.77 -11.46 17.19
CA ALA A 69 -8.67 -11.37 18.64
C ALA A 69 -9.83 -12.13 19.34
N GLY A 70 -11.06 -11.95 18.89
CA GLY A 70 -12.22 -12.66 19.44
C GLY A 70 -12.13 -14.18 19.28
N ARG A 71 -11.65 -14.67 18.12
CA ARG A 71 -11.36 -16.09 17.89
C ARG A 71 -10.23 -16.61 18.78
N LEU A 72 -9.17 -15.81 18.93
CA LEU A 72 -8.02 -16.18 19.75
C LEU A 72 -8.38 -16.34 21.23
N GLU A 73 -9.20 -15.43 21.75
CA GLU A 73 -9.66 -15.44 23.14
C GLU A 73 -10.75 -16.48 23.39
N GLY A 74 -11.71 -16.64 22.47
CA GLY A 74 -12.88 -17.51 22.67
C GLY A 74 -12.68 -18.97 22.23
N GLU A 75 -12.09 -19.18 21.05
CA GLU A 75 -11.98 -20.49 20.40
C GLU A 75 -10.54 -21.03 20.39
N GLY A 76 -9.58 -20.20 20.81
CA GLY A 76 -8.18 -20.56 20.97
C GLY A 76 -7.33 -20.37 19.72
N LYS A 77 -6.02 -20.64 19.87
CA LYS A 77 -5.00 -20.32 18.86
C LYS A 77 -5.18 -21.06 17.53
N ALA A 78 -5.71 -22.28 17.55
CA ALA A 78 -5.90 -23.08 16.34
C ALA A 78 -6.96 -22.46 15.41
N GLU A 79 -8.10 -22.05 15.95
CA GLU A 79 -9.20 -21.45 15.19
C GLU A 79 -8.84 -20.03 14.71
N ALA A 80 -8.13 -19.25 15.54
CA ALA A 80 -7.59 -17.96 15.12
C ALA A 80 -6.61 -18.10 13.94
N LYS A 81 -5.71 -19.09 14.00
CA LYS A 81 -4.78 -19.37 12.90
C LYS A 81 -5.53 -19.79 11.64
N ARG A 82 -6.56 -20.64 11.75
CA ARG A 82 -7.37 -21.06 10.59
C ARG A 82 -8.02 -19.85 9.91
N LEU A 83 -8.61 -18.93 10.68
CA LEU A 83 -9.16 -17.67 10.16
C LEU A 83 -8.10 -16.85 9.41
N ALA A 84 -6.89 -16.72 9.97
CA ALA A 84 -5.81 -16.00 9.33
C ALA A 84 -5.36 -16.65 8.02
N ASP A 85 -5.21 -17.98 7.99
CA ASP A 85 -4.81 -18.73 6.79
C ASP A 85 -5.87 -18.59 5.69
N GLU A 86 -7.15 -18.74 6.02
CA GLU A 86 -8.29 -18.55 5.09
C GLU A 86 -8.33 -17.12 4.55
N THR A 87 -8.16 -16.13 5.43
CA THR A 87 -8.15 -14.71 5.04
C THR A 87 -6.95 -14.41 4.13
N MET A 88 -5.76 -14.93 4.45
CA MET A 88 -4.57 -14.77 3.62
C MET A 88 -4.78 -15.35 2.23
N ALA A 89 -5.35 -16.55 2.12
CA ALA A 89 -5.59 -17.21 0.85
C ALA A 89 -6.56 -16.40 -0.04
N ILE A 90 -7.67 -15.93 0.52
CA ILE A 90 -8.65 -15.11 -0.20
C ILE A 90 -8.04 -13.76 -0.59
N LEU A 91 -7.36 -13.08 0.35
CA LEU A 91 -6.72 -11.80 0.11
C LEU A 91 -5.70 -11.91 -1.03
N LEU A 92 -4.82 -12.92 -0.97
CA LEU A 92 -3.82 -13.14 -2.00
C LEU A 92 -4.45 -13.41 -3.37
N LEU A 93 -5.49 -14.25 -3.43
CA LEU A 93 -6.21 -14.52 -4.68
C LEU A 93 -6.80 -13.24 -5.28
N VAL A 94 -7.52 -12.46 -4.47
CA VAL A 94 -8.14 -11.21 -4.91
C VAL A 94 -7.07 -10.22 -5.39
N LEU A 95 -5.99 -10.05 -4.64
CA LEU A 95 -4.93 -9.11 -5.01
C LEU A 95 -4.19 -9.55 -6.27
N VAL A 96 -3.94 -10.85 -6.47
CA VAL A 96 -3.29 -11.34 -7.69
C VAL A 96 -4.17 -11.09 -8.91
N VAL A 97 -5.46 -11.41 -8.82
CA VAL A 97 -6.42 -11.14 -9.91
C VAL A 97 -6.48 -9.64 -10.19
N LEU A 98 -6.55 -8.81 -9.15
CA LEU A 98 -6.60 -7.37 -9.25
C LEU A 98 -5.34 -6.81 -9.91
N VAL A 99 -4.14 -7.23 -9.47
CA VAL A 99 -2.86 -6.84 -10.08
C VAL A 99 -2.85 -7.21 -11.56
N VAL A 100 -3.14 -8.46 -11.92
CA VAL A 100 -3.14 -8.90 -13.33
C VAL A 100 -4.10 -8.08 -14.19
N VAL A 101 -5.33 -7.86 -13.71
CA VAL A 101 -6.34 -7.08 -14.44
C VAL A 101 -5.87 -5.64 -14.66
N PHE A 102 -5.35 -5.00 -13.62
CA PHE A 102 -4.87 -3.62 -13.72
C PHE A 102 -3.62 -3.51 -14.58
N GLU A 103 -2.65 -4.43 -14.49
CA GLU A 103 -1.45 -4.44 -15.35
C GLU A 103 -1.80 -4.41 -16.85
N ILE A 104 -2.76 -5.23 -17.24
CA ILE A 104 -3.30 -5.28 -18.60
C ILE A 104 -4.05 -3.99 -18.91
N ALA A 105 -4.90 -3.55 -17.97
CA ALA A 105 -5.78 -2.41 -18.17
C ALA A 105 -5.13 -1.02 -17.96
N MET A 106 -3.86 -0.95 -17.56
CA MET A 106 -3.20 0.29 -17.13
C MET A 106 -3.34 1.46 -18.11
N PRO A 107 -3.24 1.28 -19.45
CA PRO A 107 -3.42 2.39 -20.37
C PRO A 107 -4.80 3.07 -20.21
N TRP A 108 -5.88 2.29 -20.08
CA TRP A 108 -7.22 2.83 -19.88
C TRP A 108 -7.43 3.38 -18.47
N VAL A 109 -6.84 2.75 -17.45
CA VAL A 109 -6.85 3.27 -16.08
C VAL A 109 -6.17 4.64 -16.02
N MET A 110 -5.05 4.82 -16.72
CA MET A 110 -4.30 6.06 -16.75
C MET A 110 -5.09 7.19 -17.45
N LEU A 111 -5.91 6.89 -18.45
CA LEU A 111 -6.83 7.89 -19.04
C LEU A 111 -7.81 8.46 -17.99
N GLY A 112 -8.25 7.64 -17.03
CA GLY A 112 -9.11 8.09 -15.93
C GLY A 112 -8.33 8.81 -14.82
N LEU A 113 -7.12 8.35 -14.51
CA LEU A 113 -6.31 8.87 -13.40
C LEU A 113 -5.61 10.20 -13.73
N ALA A 114 -5.15 10.35 -14.97
CA ALA A 114 -4.44 11.51 -15.46
C ALA A 114 -4.79 11.82 -16.93
N PRO A 115 -6.05 12.21 -17.22
CA PRO A 115 -6.45 12.57 -18.58
C PRO A 115 -5.61 13.72 -19.16
N GLY A 116 -5.13 14.64 -18.33
CA GLY A 116 -4.27 15.74 -18.78
C GLY A 116 -2.89 15.32 -19.32
N PHE A 117 -2.50 14.05 -19.19
CA PHE A 117 -1.25 13.55 -19.78
C PHE A 117 -1.44 13.10 -21.24
N THR A 118 -2.66 13.00 -21.75
CA THR A 118 -2.89 12.55 -23.15
C THR A 118 -2.30 13.50 -24.18
N ASP A 119 -2.16 14.79 -23.83
CA ASP A 119 -1.56 15.82 -24.67
C ASP A 119 -0.02 15.74 -24.68
N GLU A 120 0.57 14.93 -23.79
CA GLU A 120 2.01 14.71 -23.65
C GLU A 120 2.34 13.20 -23.75
N PRO A 121 2.46 12.62 -24.98
CA PRO A 121 2.56 11.17 -25.17
C PRO A 121 3.69 10.49 -24.41
N GLU A 122 4.86 11.14 -24.30
CA GLU A 122 6.01 10.61 -23.56
C GLU A 122 5.74 10.52 -22.05
N LYS A 123 5.07 11.54 -21.48
CA LYS A 123 4.69 11.60 -20.07
C LYS A 123 3.65 10.53 -19.74
N PHE A 124 2.68 10.35 -20.63
CA PHE A 124 1.62 9.34 -20.48
C PHE A 124 2.20 7.92 -20.51
N ALA A 125 3.06 7.62 -21.49
CA ALA A 125 3.74 6.32 -21.58
C ALA A 125 4.57 6.03 -20.32
N LEU A 126 5.35 7.02 -19.87
CA LEU A 126 6.15 6.89 -18.65
C LEU A 126 5.28 6.66 -17.40
N ALA A 127 4.15 7.37 -17.26
CA ALA A 127 3.24 7.17 -16.15
C ALA A 127 2.63 5.75 -16.14
N ILE A 128 2.28 5.21 -17.31
CA ILE A 128 1.81 3.82 -17.44
C ILE A 128 2.89 2.85 -16.97
N ASP A 129 4.11 2.96 -17.49
CA ASP A 129 5.20 2.04 -17.17
C ASP A 129 5.57 2.10 -15.68
N LEU A 130 5.65 3.30 -15.11
CA LEU A 130 5.90 3.46 -13.68
C LEU A 130 4.77 2.89 -12.83
N THR A 131 3.52 2.99 -13.28
CA THR A 131 2.38 2.40 -12.56
C THR A 131 2.47 0.88 -12.60
N ARG A 132 2.75 0.28 -13.77
CA ARG A 132 2.97 -1.16 -13.91
C ARG A 132 4.12 -1.68 -13.03
N ILE A 133 5.18 -0.90 -12.89
CA ILE A 133 6.30 -1.26 -12.01
C ILE A 133 5.89 -1.18 -10.53
N THR A 134 5.11 -0.17 -10.15
CA THR A 134 4.78 0.09 -8.74
C THR A 134 3.52 -0.62 -8.27
N PHE A 135 2.64 -1.09 -9.14
CA PHE A 135 1.36 -1.70 -8.74
C PHE A 135 1.50 -3.07 -8.06
N PRO A 136 2.41 -3.97 -8.48
CA PRO A 136 2.62 -5.26 -7.81
C PRO A 136 3.05 -5.14 -6.33
N TYR A 137 3.58 -3.99 -5.91
CA TYR A 137 3.86 -3.70 -4.49
C TYR A 137 2.61 -3.85 -3.60
N LEU A 138 1.41 -3.68 -4.14
CA LEU A 138 0.14 -3.87 -3.42
C LEU A 138 0.05 -5.25 -2.76
N LEU A 139 0.52 -6.31 -3.44
CA LEU A 139 0.54 -7.67 -2.90
C LEU A 139 1.37 -7.73 -1.61
N MET A 140 2.56 -7.14 -1.65
CA MET A 140 3.52 -7.21 -0.56
C MET A 140 3.01 -6.43 0.66
N ILE A 141 2.52 -5.21 0.46
CA ILE A 141 2.12 -4.35 1.57
C ILE A 141 0.85 -4.85 2.27
N SER A 142 -0.10 -5.42 1.54
CA SER A 142 -1.30 -6.02 2.12
C SER A 142 -1.00 -7.28 2.94
N LEU A 143 -0.03 -8.09 2.51
CA LEU A 143 0.42 -9.25 3.31
C LEU A 143 1.13 -8.81 4.60
N VAL A 144 1.99 -7.79 4.52
CA VAL A 144 2.64 -7.22 5.72
C VAL A 144 1.62 -6.69 6.71
N ALA A 145 0.55 -6.04 6.23
CA ALA A 145 -0.54 -5.57 7.09
C ALA A 145 -1.28 -6.72 7.78
N LEU A 146 -1.62 -7.78 7.05
CA LEU A 146 -2.23 -8.99 7.62
C LEU A 146 -1.33 -9.60 8.71
N PHE A 147 -0.02 -9.72 8.45
CA PHE A 147 0.94 -10.23 9.42
C PHE A 147 1.11 -9.31 10.64
N GLY A 148 0.98 -8.00 10.47
CA GLY A 148 1.00 -7.05 11.59
C GLY A 148 -0.27 -7.06 12.45
N GLY A 149 -1.37 -7.61 11.94
CA GLY A 149 -2.65 -7.74 12.67
C GLY A 149 -2.79 -9.04 13.48
N MET A 150 -1.88 -10.00 13.31
CA MET A 150 -1.80 -11.25 14.08
C MET A 150 -0.85 -11.13 15.27
#